data_AF-A0A1I7LD39-F1
#
_entry.id   AF-A0A1I7LD39-F1
#
_cell.length_a   1.000
_cell.length_b   1.000
_cell.length_c   1.000
_cell.angle_alpha   90.00
_cell.angle_beta   90.00
_cell.angle_gamma   90.00
#
_symmetry.space_group_name_H-M   'P 1'
#
loop_
_entity.id
_entity.type
_entity.pdbx_description
1 polymer ?
#
loop_
_entity_poly.entity_id
_entity_poly.type
_entity_poly.pdbx_seq_one_letter_code
_entity_poly.pdbx_strand_id
1 'polypeptide(L)'
;MSEALVLAKAEEQLLELGLKRAAAVLPACVEWAAGHQATYAEFLHRLLETEQEERYNRYMHTRLRMANFPYYAAVHRSGQFFTAKHERVRNWAAENNVELVYTPTHASWLKRIDCHFGPLRKFVLSGSNHEDHKARADSIWAYICWRNKHQRNARFLREKKKIKVARRGTTTEVPL
;
A
#
# COMPACT_ATOMS: atom_id res chain seq x y z
N MET A 1 -27.29 20.92 -34.40
CA MET A 1 -26.41 19.74 -34.21
C MET A 1 -26.89 19.01 -32.98
N SER A 2 -27.13 17.70 -33.04
CA SER A 2 -27.63 16.96 -31.88
C SER A 2 -26.59 16.99 -30.75
N GLU A 3 -27.05 17.19 -29.52
CA GLU A 3 -26.23 17.21 -28.29
C GLU A 3 -25.34 15.96 -28.17
N ALA A 4 -25.86 14.80 -28.58
CA ALA A 4 -25.14 13.54 -28.66
C ALA A 4 -23.89 13.60 -29.56
N LEU A 5 -23.92 14.37 -30.66
CA LEU A 5 -22.78 14.50 -31.56
C LEU A 5 -21.68 15.41 -30.97
N VAL A 6 -22.07 16.38 -30.14
CA VAL A 6 -21.13 17.24 -29.41
C VAL A 6 -20.44 16.45 -28.31
N LEU A 7 -21.19 15.61 -27.60
CA LEU A 7 -20.66 14.68 -26.58
C LEU A 7 -19.64 13.71 -27.19
N ALA A 8 -19.98 13.05 -28.29
CA ALA A 8 -19.06 12.11 -28.95
C ALA A 8 -17.75 12.78 -29.39
N LYS A 9 -17.81 14.01 -29.91
CA LYS A 9 -16.61 14.80 -30.24
C LYS A 9 -15.80 15.16 -29.00
N ALA A 10 -16.45 15.51 -27.90
CA ALA A 10 -15.76 15.82 -26.65
C ALA A 10 -15.05 14.59 -26.07
N GLU A 11 -15.66 13.40 -26.15
CA GLU A 11 -15.00 12.14 -25.76
C GLU A 11 -13.75 11.87 -26.59
N GLU A 12 -13.83 12.02 -27.92
CA GLU A 12 -12.70 11.84 -28.83
C GLU A 12 -11.56 12.82 -28.51
N GLN A 13 -11.86 14.10 -28.30
CA GLN A 13 -10.88 15.11 -27.90
C GLN A 13 -10.22 14.80 -26.54
N LEU A 14 -10.98 14.31 -25.56
CA LEU A 14 -10.43 13.91 -24.27
C LEU A 14 -9.49 12.70 -24.40
N LEU A 15 -9.78 11.77 -25.32
CA LEU A 15 -8.90 10.64 -25.63
C LEU A 15 -7.61 11.10 -26.30
N GLU A 16 -7.67 12.04 -27.25
CA GLU A 16 -6.49 12.64 -27.89
C GLU A 16 -5.57 13.33 -26.88
N LEU A 17 -6.16 14.01 -25.88
CA LEU A 17 -5.43 14.63 -24.77
C LEU A 17 -4.91 13.62 -23.73
N GLY A 18 -5.21 12.33 -23.89
CA GLY A 18 -4.78 11.26 -22.99
C GLY A 18 -5.54 11.23 -21.65
N LEU A 19 -6.70 11.88 -21.56
CA LEU A 19 -7.58 11.93 -20.39
C LEU A 19 -8.59 10.79 -20.46
N LYS A 20 -8.09 9.54 -20.42
CA LYS A 20 -8.89 8.33 -20.70
C LYS A 20 -10.01 8.11 -19.70
N ARG A 21 -9.81 8.44 -18.43
CA ARG A 21 -10.85 8.29 -17.40
C ARG A 21 -11.89 9.37 -17.56
N ALA A 22 -11.48 10.62 -17.79
CA ALA A 22 -12.40 11.72 -18.03
C ALA A 22 -13.33 11.41 -19.22
N ALA A 23 -12.80 10.88 -20.33
CA ALA A 23 -13.61 10.47 -21.48
C ALA A 23 -14.64 9.38 -21.10
N ALA A 24 -14.25 8.37 -20.33
CA ALA A 24 -15.14 7.29 -19.92
C ALA A 24 -16.25 7.71 -18.94
N VAL A 25 -16.01 8.76 -18.13
CA VAL A 25 -16.94 9.24 -17.10
C VAL A 25 -17.76 10.43 -17.61
N LEU A 26 -17.44 10.99 -18.78
CA LEU A 26 -18.10 12.16 -19.34
C LEU A 26 -19.64 12.01 -19.41
N PRO A 27 -20.23 10.90 -19.90
CA PRO A 27 -21.69 10.73 -19.91
C PRO A 27 -22.31 10.80 -18.51
N ALA A 28 -21.70 10.10 -17.54
CA ALA A 28 -22.16 10.09 -16.16
C ALA A 28 -22.01 11.46 -15.46
N CYS A 29 -20.96 12.21 -15.82
CA CYS A 29 -20.76 13.58 -15.34
C CYS A 29 -21.82 14.55 -15.88
N VAL A 30 -22.25 14.38 -17.14
CA VAL A 30 -23.29 15.20 -17.76
C VAL A 30 -24.66 14.90 -17.13
N GLU A 31 -25.01 13.64 -16.93
CA GLU A 31 -26.24 13.25 -16.22
C GLU A 31 -26.26 13.79 -14.78
N TRP A 32 -25.12 13.70 -14.09
CA TRP A 32 -24.98 14.25 -12.73
C TRP A 32 -25.18 15.77 -12.71
N ALA A 33 -24.56 16.49 -13.66
CA ALA A 33 -24.68 17.95 -13.76
C ALA A 33 -26.12 18.38 -14.06
N ALA A 34 -26.82 17.66 -14.95
CA ALA A 34 -28.22 17.89 -15.27
C ALA A 34 -29.13 17.69 -14.03
N GLY A 35 -28.85 16.69 -13.19
CA GLY A 35 -29.62 16.43 -11.97
C GLY A 35 -29.36 17.40 -10.81
N HIS A 36 -28.22 18.08 -10.77
CA HIS A 36 -27.79 18.90 -9.63
C HIS A 36 -27.72 20.41 -9.93
N GLN A 37 -28.08 20.85 -11.14
CA GLN A 37 -27.85 22.24 -11.60
C GLN A 37 -26.41 22.71 -11.34
N ALA A 38 -25.45 21.79 -11.52
CA ALA A 38 -24.06 22.04 -11.18
C ALA A 38 -23.51 23.21 -12.02
N THR A 39 -22.70 24.05 -11.39
CA THR A 39 -21.99 25.11 -12.10
C THR A 39 -20.98 24.50 -13.08
N TYR A 40 -20.63 25.26 -14.11
CA TYR A 40 -19.61 24.84 -15.06
C TYR A 40 -18.27 24.51 -14.37
N ALA A 41 -17.94 25.24 -13.30
CA ALA A 41 -16.73 25.01 -12.51
C ALA A 41 -16.78 23.66 -11.76
N GLU A 42 -17.92 23.31 -11.15
CA GLU A 42 -18.10 22.03 -10.45
C GLU A 42 -18.04 20.83 -11.40
N PHE A 43 -18.64 20.99 -12.59
CA PHE A 43 -18.55 19.99 -13.65
C PHE A 43 -17.10 19.74 -14.07
N LEU A 44 -16.35 20.81 -14.39
CA LEU A 44 -14.94 20.70 -14.77
C LEU A 44 -14.07 20.12 -13.65
N HIS A 45 -14.29 20.56 -12.41
CA HIS A 45 -13.57 20.05 -11.25
C HIS A 45 -13.74 18.54 -11.14
N ARG A 46 -14.98 18.05 -11.15
CA ARG A 46 -15.28 16.61 -11.03
C ARG A 46 -14.69 15.80 -12.20
N LEU A 47 -14.78 16.32 -13.42
CA LEU A 47 -14.23 15.65 -14.60
C LEU A 47 -12.70 15.52 -14.50
N LEU A 48 -12.01 16.56 -14.05
CA LEU A 48 -10.55 16.57 -13.92
C LEU A 48 -10.05 15.82 -12.68
N GLU A 49 -10.78 15.89 -11.57
CA GLU A 49 -10.48 15.19 -10.32
C GLU A 49 -10.47 13.67 -10.53
N THR A 50 -11.47 13.13 -11.22
CA THR A 50 -11.52 11.69 -11.53
C THR A 50 -10.33 11.20 -12.38
N GLU A 51 -9.79 12.03 -13.27
CA GLU A 51 -8.58 11.71 -14.03
C GLU A 51 -7.31 11.84 -13.18
N GLN A 52 -7.23 12.87 -12.32
CA GLN A 52 -6.11 13.03 -11.39
C GLN A 52 -6.02 11.86 -10.42
N GLU A 53 -7.14 11.43 -9.84
CA GLU A 53 -7.21 10.26 -8.96
C GLU A 53 -6.73 8.99 -9.67
N GLU A 54 -7.17 8.74 -10.90
CA GLU A 54 -6.72 7.59 -11.68
C GLU A 54 -5.23 7.64 -12.02
N ARG A 55 -4.69 8.82 -12.35
CA ARG A 55 -3.26 8.99 -12.60
C ARG A 55 -2.45 8.78 -11.33
N TYR A 56 -2.91 9.32 -10.21
CA TYR A 56 -2.30 9.11 -8.90
C TYR A 56 -2.33 7.63 -8.52
N ASN A 57 -3.47 6.95 -8.68
CA ASN A 57 -3.65 5.54 -8.40
C ASN A 57 -2.75 4.67 -9.27
N ARG A 58 -2.65 4.94 -10.59
CA ARG A 58 -1.74 4.21 -11.49
C ARG A 58 -0.28 4.45 -11.13
N TYR A 59 0.11 5.68 -10.85
CA TYR A 59 1.47 6.03 -10.41
C TYR A 59 1.82 5.33 -9.09
N MET A 60 0.92 5.41 -8.11
CA MET A 60 1.08 4.78 -6.80
C MET A 60 1.14 3.26 -6.93
N HIS A 61 0.22 2.66 -7.69
CA HIS A 61 0.21 1.23 -8.00
C HIS A 61 1.51 0.79 -8.66
N THR A 62 2.02 1.56 -9.63
CA THR A 62 3.27 1.24 -10.33
C THR A 62 4.44 1.31 -9.37
N ARG A 63 4.53 2.37 -8.56
CA ARG A 63 5.58 2.53 -7.55
C ARG A 63 5.52 1.46 -6.48
N LEU A 64 4.33 1.10 -6.00
CA LEU A 64 4.15 0.04 -4.99
C LEU A 64 4.53 -1.34 -5.56
N ARG A 65 4.14 -1.63 -6.81
CA ARG A 65 4.53 -2.85 -7.54
C ARG A 65 6.04 -2.90 -7.76
N MET A 66 6.67 -1.79 -8.18
CA MET A 66 8.13 -1.69 -8.33
C MET A 66 8.87 -1.81 -7.00
N ALA A 67 8.30 -1.26 -5.92
CA ALA A 67 8.85 -1.38 -4.58
C ALA A 67 8.64 -2.78 -3.96
N ASN A 68 7.93 -3.68 -4.66
CA ASN A 68 7.59 -5.04 -4.23
C ASN A 68 6.91 -5.07 -2.84
N PHE A 69 6.21 -3.99 -2.49
CA PHE A 69 5.39 -3.93 -1.29
C PHE A 69 4.07 -4.65 -1.57
N PRO A 70 3.65 -5.59 -0.72
CA PRO A 70 2.40 -6.28 -0.95
C PRO A 70 1.24 -5.29 -0.84
N TYR A 71 0.33 -5.43 -1.80
CA TYR A 71 -0.86 -4.63 -2.05
C TYR A 71 -1.75 -4.43 -0.80
N TYR A 72 -2.34 -3.23 -0.69
CA TYR A 72 -3.01 -2.63 0.47
C TYR A 72 -2.06 -2.26 1.62
N ALA A 73 -2.03 -0.96 1.96
CA ALA A 73 -1.46 -0.47 3.21
C ALA A 73 -2.36 -0.86 4.39
N ALA A 74 -2.63 -2.16 4.54
CA ALA A 74 -3.22 -2.72 5.73
C ALA A 74 -2.17 -2.61 6.83
N VAL A 75 -2.25 -1.55 7.64
CA VAL A 75 -1.47 -1.49 8.87
C VAL A 75 -2.06 -2.55 9.78
N HIS A 76 -1.30 -3.63 9.97
CA HIS A 76 -1.70 -4.74 10.82
C HIS A 76 -1.87 -4.24 12.26
N ARG A 77 -3.13 -4.13 12.70
CA ARG A 77 -3.53 -3.88 14.07
C ARG A 77 -3.23 -5.13 14.86
N SER A 78 -2.12 -5.15 15.59
CA SER A 78 -1.87 -6.25 16.53
C SER A 78 -2.43 -5.92 17.90
N GLY A 79 -3.21 -6.84 18.47
CA GLY A 79 -3.77 -6.71 19.81
C GLY A 79 -2.74 -6.48 20.93
N GLN A 80 -1.44 -6.65 20.66
CA GLN A 80 -0.35 -6.42 21.62
C GLN A 80 0.22 -5.00 21.64
N PHE A 81 0.10 -4.24 20.55
CA PHE A 81 0.58 -2.85 20.54
C PHE A 81 -0.57 -1.94 20.95
N PHE A 82 -0.49 -1.40 22.17
CA PHE A 82 -1.46 -0.49 22.78
C PHE A 82 -1.79 0.75 21.91
N THR A 83 -1.00 1.04 20.87
CA THR A 83 -1.13 2.21 19.99
C THR A 83 -2.42 2.24 19.18
N ALA A 84 -2.96 1.10 18.73
CA ALA A 84 -4.21 1.07 17.96
C ALA A 84 -5.49 1.22 18.81
N LYS A 85 -5.35 1.23 20.14
CA LYS A 85 -6.46 1.58 21.06
C LYS A 85 -6.60 3.09 21.23
N HIS A 86 -5.56 3.87 20.95
CA HIS A 86 -5.59 5.31 21.06
C HIS A 86 -6.39 5.95 19.93
N GLU A 87 -7.31 6.82 20.31
CA GLU A 87 -8.15 7.60 19.42
C GLU A 87 -7.34 8.41 18.41
N ARG A 88 -6.21 8.99 18.83
CA ARG A 88 -5.27 9.71 17.95
C ARG A 88 -4.83 8.89 16.73
N VAL A 89 -4.59 7.59 16.92
CA VAL A 89 -4.14 6.70 15.83
C VAL A 89 -5.31 6.32 14.93
N ARG A 90 -6.53 6.20 15.46
CA ARG A 90 -7.73 5.94 14.66
C ARG A 90 -8.10 7.14 13.79
N ASN A 91 -8.05 8.35 14.34
CA ASN A 91 -8.36 9.58 13.61
C ASN A 91 -7.34 9.80 12.49
N TRP A 92 -6.05 9.66 12.79
CA TRP A 92 -5.01 9.72 11.75
C TRP A 92 -5.20 8.66 10.66
N ALA A 93 -5.55 7.43 11.02
CA ALA A 93 -5.78 6.37 10.05
C ALA A 93 -6.98 6.68 9.13
N ALA A 94 -8.07 7.23 9.68
CA ALA A 94 -9.22 7.66 8.91
C ALA A 94 -8.90 8.82 7.95
N GLU A 95 -8.14 9.81 8.41
CA GLU A 95 -7.69 10.95 7.58
C GLU A 95 -6.75 10.54 6.44
N ASN A 96 -5.95 9.49 6.63
CA ASN A 96 -4.92 9.05 5.67
C ASN A 96 -5.37 7.88 4.79
N ASN A 97 -6.66 7.53 4.81
CA ASN A 97 -7.22 6.38 4.08
C ASN A 97 -6.47 5.06 4.40
N VAL A 98 -6.14 4.87 5.68
CA VAL A 98 -5.43 3.68 6.19
C VAL A 98 -6.42 2.77 6.91
N GLU A 99 -6.60 1.55 6.40
CA GLU A 99 -7.42 0.53 7.06
C GLU A 99 -6.63 -0.23 8.13
N LEU A 100 -7.15 -0.26 9.36
CA LEU A 100 -6.55 -0.98 10.49
C LEU A 100 -7.09 -2.40 10.60
N VAL A 101 -6.36 -3.39 10.06
CA VAL A 101 -6.78 -4.80 10.03
C VAL A 101 -6.37 -5.53 11.31
N TYR A 102 -7.33 -6.11 12.03
CA TYR A 102 -7.08 -6.83 13.29
C TYR A 102 -6.29 -8.12 13.08
N THR A 103 -5.26 -8.32 13.90
CA THR A 103 -4.47 -9.54 13.98
C THR A 103 -4.52 -10.09 15.41
N PRO A 104 -4.71 -11.41 15.58
CA PRO A 104 -4.86 -12.01 16.90
C PRO A 104 -3.63 -11.76 17.78
N THR A 105 -3.87 -11.69 19.10
CA THR A 105 -2.80 -11.53 20.09
C THR A 105 -1.83 -12.71 19.99
N HIS A 106 -0.53 -12.44 20.09
CA HIS A 106 0.57 -13.41 19.88
C HIS A 106 0.74 -13.95 18.45
N ALA A 107 0.01 -13.47 17.44
CA ALA A 107 0.14 -13.92 16.05
C ALA A 107 1.25 -13.19 15.26
N SER A 108 2.48 -13.19 15.77
CA SER A 108 3.65 -12.62 15.07
C SER A 108 3.90 -13.26 13.69
N TRP A 109 3.47 -14.50 13.46
CA TRP A 109 3.54 -15.14 12.14
C TRP A 109 2.68 -14.45 11.09
N LEU A 110 1.57 -13.82 11.50
CA LEU A 110 0.62 -13.18 10.58
C LEU A 110 1.14 -11.80 10.13
N LYS A 111 2.02 -11.20 10.93
CA LYS A 111 2.64 -9.91 10.61
C LYS A 111 3.70 -10.12 9.55
N ARG A 112 3.46 -9.59 8.35
CA ARG A 112 4.39 -9.72 7.22
C ARG A 112 5.78 -9.15 7.52
N ILE A 113 5.87 -8.11 8.36
CA ILE A 113 7.14 -7.47 8.72
C ILE A 113 8.05 -8.40 9.51
N ASP A 114 7.48 -9.31 10.30
CA ASP A 114 8.24 -10.10 11.28
C ASP A 114 9.19 -11.10 10.59
N CYS A 115 8.87 -11.53 9.37
CA CYS A 115 9.74 -12.40 8.57
C CYS A 115 11.07 -11.74 8.14
N HIS A 116 11.19 -10.41 8.30
CA HIS A 116 12.41 -9.68 7.98
C HIS A 116 13.38 -9.59 9.16
N PHE A 117 12.90 -9.78 10.40
CA PHE A 117 13.71 -9.57 11.60
C PHE A 117 14.77 -10.65 11.83
N GLY A 118 14.55 -11.91 11.44
CA GLY A 118 15.59 -12.94 11.61
C GLY A 118 16.82 -12.70 10.71
N PRO A 119 16.65 -12.47 9.38
CA PRO A 119 17.75 -12.01 8.54
C PRO A 119 18.43 -10.74 9.07
N LEU A 120 17.66 -9.73 9.48
CA LEU A 120 18.24 -8.50 10.05
C LEU A 120 19.09 -8.80 11.29
N ARG A 121 18.57 -9.59 12.23
CA ARG A 121 19.30 -9.99 13.44
C ARG A 121 20.60 -10.70 13.07
N LYS A 122 20.55 -11.63 12.13
CA LYS A 122 21.72 -12.41 11.73
C LYS A 122 22.80 -11.57 11.03
N PHE A 123 22.41 -10.69 10.11
CA PHE A 123 23.37 -9.99 9.25
C PHE A 123 23.87 -8.68 9.84
N VAL A 124 23.09 -8.04 10.72
CA VAL A 124 23.41 -6.72 11.25
C VAL A 124 23.70 -6.75 12.73
N LEU A 125 22.89 -7.47 13.52
CA LEU A 125 22.93 -7.37 14.99
C LEU A 125 23.76 -8.47 15.68
N SER A 126 23.94 -9.62 15.02
CA SER A 126 24.61 -10.77 15.62
C SER A 126 26.13 -10.60 15.51
N GLY A 127 26.80 -10.49 16.66
CA GLY A 127 28.26 -10.36 16.73
C GLY A 127 28.80 -8.98 16.35
N SER A 128 27.93 -7.98 16.21
CA SER A 128 28.30 -6.58 16.00
C SER A 128 28.42 -5.86 17.34
N ASN A 129 29.55 -5.19 17.58
CA ASN A 129 29.66 -4.20 18.66
C ASN A 129 29.55 -2.81 18.03
N HIS A 130 28.36 -2.20 18.08
CA HIS A 130 28.18 -0.83 17.62
C HIS A 130 28.53 0.12 18.75
N GLU A 131 29.37 1.11 18.47
CA GLU A 131 29.81 2.09 19.47
C GLU A 131 28.66 3.00 19.94
N ASP A 132 27.74 3.33 19.03
CA ASP A 132 26.59 4.19 19.32
C ASP A 132 25.30 3.76 18.59
N HIS A 133 24.20 4.42 18.95
CA HIS A 133 22.89 4.18 18.33
C HIS A 133 22.86 4.59 16.85
N LYS A 134 23.68 5.56 16.44
CA LYS A 134 23.73 6.05 15.07
C LYS A 134 24.42 5.05 14.15
N ALA A 135 25.59 4.53 14.52
CA ALA A 135 26.30 3.47 13.78
C ALA A 135 25.44 2.20 13.64
N ARG A 136 24.65 1.88 14.67
CA ARG A 136 23.66 0.79 14.59
C ARG A 136 22.56 1.11 13.58
N ALA A 137 22.01 2.32 13.58
CA ALA A 137 20.99 2.75 12.62
C ALA A 137 21.53 2.75 11.18
N ASP A 138 22.75 3.24 10.97
CA ASP A 138 23.43 3.27 9.67
C ASP A 138 23.67 1.85 9.14
N SER A 139 24.06 0.94 10.02
CA SER A 139 24.23 -0.49 9.66
C SER A 139 22.91 -1.15 9.28
N ILE A 140 21.82 -0.85 10.00
CA ILE A 140 20.47 -1.31 9.65
C ILE A 140 20.06 -0.74 8.29
N TRP A 141 20.30 0.55 8.05
CA TRP A 141 19.95 1.23 6.81
C TRP A 141 20.73 0.66 5.61
N ALA A 142 22.04 0.49 5.75
CA ALA A 142 22.90 -0.14 4.75
C ALA A 142 22.41 -1.55 4.40
N TYR A 143 22.01 -2.33 5.40
CA TYR A 143 21.42 -3.65 5.17
C TYR A 143 20.07 -3.59 4.44
N ILE A 144 19.18 -2.65 4.78
CA ILE A 144 17.90 -2.49 4.08
C ILE A 144 18.14 -2.13 2.61
N CYS A 145 19.05 -1.19 2.33
CA CYS A 145 19.44 -0.81 0.98
C CYS A 145 20.03 -2.01 0.21
N TRP A 146 20.95 -2.75 0.83
CA TRP A 146 21.52 -3.96 0.25
C TRP A 146 20.45 -5.02 -0.05
N ARG A 147 19.58 -5.33 0.92
CA ARG A 147 18.49 -6.31 0.80
C ARG A 147 17.52 -5.94 -0.32
N ASN A 148 17.17 -4.66 -0.45
CA ASN A 148 16.27 -4.19 -1.49
C ASN A 148 16.87 -4.37 -2.89
N LYS A 149 18.20 -4.25 -3.03
CA LYS A 149 18.93 -4.55 -4.28
C LYS A 149 19.13 -6.07 -4.51
N HIS A 150 19.20 -6.87 -3.45
CA HIS A 150 19.59 -8.29 -3.50
C HIS A 150 18.47 -9.27 -3.11
N GLN A 151 17.23 -9.04 -3.56
CA GLN A 151 16.07 -9.86 -3.17
C GLN A 151 16.17 -11.35 -3.56
N ARG A 152 16.95 -11.68 -4.59
CA ARG A 152 17.16 -13.06 -5.08
C ARG A 152 18.37 -13.76 -4.46
N ASN A 153 19.07 -13.11 -3.51
CA ASN A 153 20.25 -13.69 -2.89
C ASN A 153 19.90 -14.97 -2.09
N ALA A 154 20.56 -16.09 -2.41
CA ALA A 154 20.28 -17.39 -1.83
C ALA A 154 20.49 -17.44 -0.30
N ARG A 155 21.49 -16.73 0.23
CA ARG A 155 21.79 -16.66 1.67
C ARG A 155 20.67 -15.95 2.43
N PHE A 156 20.17 -14.84 1.87
CA PHE A 156 19.02 -14.12 2.41
C PHE A 156 17.73 -14.97 2.35
N LEU A 157 17.45 -15.62 1.22
CA LEU A 157 16.29 -16.49 1.06
C LEU A 157 16.31 -17.68 2.02
N ARG A 158 17.47 -18.29 2.26
CA ARG A 158 17.64 -19.37 3.25
C ARG A 158 17.27 -18.90 4.65
N GLU A 159 17.73 -17.71 5.04
CA GLU A 159 17.44 -17.17 6.37
C GLU A 159 15.97 -16.78 6.53
N LYS A 160 15.34 -16.23 5.48
CA LYS A 160 13.88 -15.98 5.44
C LYS A 160 13.07 -17.28 5.54
N LYS A 161 13.55 -18.38 4.94
CA LYS A 161 12.90 -19.69 4.99
C LYS A 161 12.96 -20.31 6.39
N LYS A 162 14.00 -20.09 7.19
CA LYS A 162 14.07 -20.62 8.57
C LYS A 162 12.92 -20.15 9.45
N ILE A 163 12.54 -18.88 9.32
CA ILE A 163 11.39 -18.31 10.05
C ILE A 163 10.07 -18.92 9.54
N LYS A 164 9.99 -19.29 8.26
CA LYS A 164 8.82 -19.96 7.67
C LYS A 164 8.70 -21.44 8.05
N VAL A 165 9.82 -22.16 8.24
CA VAL A 165 9.85 -23.62 8.46
C VAL A 165 9.62 -24.01 9.92
N ALA A 166 9.95 -23.15 10.89
CA ALA A 166 9.75 -23.41 12.31
C ALA A 166 8.27 -23.49 12.78
N ARG A 167 7.28 -23.55 11.86
CA ARG A 167 5.84 -23.54 12.16
C ARG A 167 4.99 -24.54 11.35
N ARG A 168 5.60 -25.55 10.71
CA ARG A 168 4.88 -26.71 10.16
C ARG A 168 5.21 -27.96 11.00
N GLY A 169 4.31 -28.32 11.92
CA GLY A 169 4.45 -29.40 12.91
C GLY A 169 4.52 -28.79 14.32
N THR A 170 3.58 -29.00 15.24
CA THR A 170 2.79 -30.20 15.53
C THR A 170 1.29 -29.88 15.66
N THR A 171 0.47 -30.42 14.77
CA THR A 171 -0.96 -30.61 15.03
C THR A 171 -1.05 -31.82 15.96
N THR A 172 -1.06 -31.61 17.27
CA THR A 172 -1.61 -32.61 18.17
C THR A 172 -3.12 -32.38 18.15
N GLU A 173 -3.83 -33.30 17.53
CA GLU A 173 -5.29 -33.39 17.61
C GLU A 173 -5.69 -33.40 19.09
N VAL A 174 -6.57 -32.48 19.47
CA VAL A 174 -7.30 -32.58 20.74
C VAL A 174 -8.68 -33.11 20.35
N PRO A 175 -9.08 -34.30 20.82
CA PRO A 175 -10.40 -34.83 20.55
C PRO A 175 -11.46 -33.98 21.26
N LEU A 176 -12.66 -33.99 20.67
CA LEU A 176 -13.85 -33.20 20.97
C LEU A 176 -14.16 -32.99 22.47
#